data_AF-A0AA86YAP8-F1
#
_entry.id   AF-A0AA86YAP8-F1
#
_cell.length_a   1.000
_cell.length_b   1.000
_cell.length_c   1.000
_cell.angle_alpha   90.00
_cell.angle_beta   90.00
_cell.angle_gamma   90.00
#
_symmetry.space_group_name_H-M   'P 1'
#
loop_
_entity.id
_entity.type
_entity.pdbx_description
1 polymer ?
#
loop_
_entity_poly.entity_id
_entity_poly.type
_entity_poly.pdbx_seq_one_letter_code
_entity_poly.pdbx_strand_id
1 'polypeptide(L)'
;MEMHVRSSLVVLWLHFCCVSGKNQVEQSPPSLAVLEGENCTFQCNYTVSPFNNLRWYTQDTGKGLVSLITMTYSDNKKSNGRYTATMDATAKHSFLHLTAAQLSDLAFYICVVG
;
A
#
# COMPACT_ATOMS: atom_id res chain seq x y z
N MET A 1 52.67 43.09 3.16
CA MET A 1 52.47 42.36 1.89
C MET A 1 51.47 41.25 2.19
N GLU A 2 50.23 41.57 1.86
CA GLU A 2 48.97 40.97 2.27
C GLU A 2 48.87 39.45 2.01
N MET A 3 48.42 38.68 2.99
CA MET A 3 47.99 37.29 2.79
C MET A 3 46.51 37.26 2.39
N HIS A 4 46.26 37.09 1.10
CA HIS A 4 44.92 36.89 0.56
C HIS A 4 44.39 35.50 0.98
N VAL A 5 43.50 35.47 1.98
CA VAL A 5 42.71 34.27 2.30
C VAL A 5 41.74 34.04 1.15
N ARG A 6 42.05 33.08 0.28
CA ARG A 6 41.21 32.71 -0.86
C ARG A 6 40.08 31.81 -0.36
N SER A 7 39.01 32.43 0.15
CA SER A 7 37.78 31.73 0.52
C SER A 7 37.17 31.11 -0.74
N SER A 8 37.15 29.78 -0.81
CA SER A 8 36.63 29.04 -1.95
C SER A 8 35.22 28.54 -1.60
N LEU A 9 34.20 29.18 -2.18
CA LEU A 9 32.80 28.77 -2.03
C LEU A 9 32.51 27.62 -3.00
N VAL A 10 32.41 26.40 -2.47
CA VAL A 10 31.96 25.22 -3.23
C VAL A 10 30.44 25.21 -3.22
N VAL A 11 29.81 25.58 -4.33
CA VAL A 11 28.36 25.47 -4.50
C VAL A 11 28.05 24.08 -5.06
N LEU A 12 27.56 23.18 -4.20
CA LEU A 12 27.08 21.86 -4.61
C LEU A 12 25.70 22.03 -5.27
N TRP A 13 25.65 21.98 -6.60
CA TRP A 13 24.40 22.02 -7.35
C TRP A 13 23.66 20.69 -7.14
N LEU A 14 22.80 20.62 -6.13
CA LEU A 14 21.82 19.55 -5.98
C LEU A 14 20.78 19.73 -7.10
N HIS A 15 20.97 19.02 -8.21
CA HIS A 15 19.92 18.86 -9.21
C HIS A 15 18.75 18.11 -8.55
N PHE A 16 17.76 18.87 -8.10
CA PHE A 16 16.50 18.33 -7.62
C PHE A 16 15.73 17.85 -8.85
N CYS A 17 16.09 16.68 -9.38
CA CYS A 17 15.28 16.00 -10.37
C CYS A 17 13.93 15.70 -9.72
N CYS A 18 12.91 16.45 -10.11
CA CYS A 18 11.55 16.19 -9.71
C CYS A 18 11.16 14.83 -10.31
N VAL A 19 11.22 13.78 -9.51
CA VAL A 19 10.72 12.47 -9.90
C VAL A 19 9.21 12.50 -9.72
N SER A 20 8.48 12.74 -10.80
CA SER A 20 7.04 12.49 -10.83
C SER A 20 6.80 10.98 -10.78
N GLY A 21 6.65 10.44 -9.57
CA GLY A 21 6.24 9.05 -9.37
C GLY A 21 4.82 8.83 -9.86
N LYS A 22 4.62 7.93 -10.83
CA LYS A 22 3.27 7.46 -11.17
C LYS A 22 2.78 6.57 -10.02
N ASN A 23 1.62 6.88 -9.45
CA ASN A 23 0.95 5.99 -8.50
C ASN A 23 0.49 4.73 -9.23
N GLN A 24 1.15 3.60 -8.98
CA GLN A 24 0.85 2.34 -9.66
C GLN A 24 -0.21 1.50 -8.94
N VAL A 25 -0.64 1.95 -7.75
CA VAL A 25 -1.67 1.31 -6.92
C VAL A 25 -2.63 2.40 -6.45
N GLU A 26 -3.93 2.14 -6.57
CA GLU A 26 -5.02 2.99 -6.12
C GLU A 26 -5.92 2.17 -5.20
N GLN A 27 -6.17 2.68 -3.99
CA GLN A 27 -7.02 2.01 -3.00
C GLN A 27 -8.27 2.81 -2.68
N SER A 28 -9.38 2.11 -2.48
CA SER A 28 -10.64 2.71 -2.06
C SER A 28 -11.38 1.82 -1.04
N PRO A 29 -12.19 2.42 -0.16
CA PRO A 29 -12.22 3.86 0.14
C PRO A 29 -10.93 4.30 0.88
N PRO A 30 -10.58 5.60 0.85
CA PRO A 30 -9.39 6.12 1.56
C PRO A 30 -9.56 6.11 3.09
N SER A 31 -10.81 6.15 3.56
CA SER A 31 -11.18 6.01 4.97
C SER A 31 -12.58 5.42 5.02
N LEU A 32 -12.85 4.59 6.02
CA LEU A 32 -14.12 3.90 6.20
C LEU A 32 -14.45 3.79 7.69
N ALA A 33 -15.65 4.25 8.06
CA ALA A 33 -16.23 4.02 9.37
C ALA A 33 -17.39 3.02 9.20
N VAL A 34 -17.40 1.95 10.00
CA VAL A 34 -18.42 0.90 9.96
C VAL A 34 -18.90 0.60 11.37
N LEU A 35 -20.12 0.11 11.51
CA LEU A 35 -20.62 -0.34 12.80
C LEU A 35 -20.03 -1.71 13.15
N GLU A 36 -19.86 -1.98 14.44
CA GLU A 36 -19.43 -3.29 14.90
C GLU A 36 -20.41 -4.37 14.43
N GLY A 37 -19.90 -5.49 13.96
CA GLY A 37 -20.67 -6.58 13.37
C GLY A 37 -21.01 -6.41 11.88
N GLU A 38 -20.79 -5.23 11.29
CA GLU A 38 -20.97 -5.05 9.84
C GLU A 38 -19.80 -5.60 9.04
N ASN A 39 -20.06 -5.87 7.77
CA ASN A 39 -19.03 -6.28 6.82
C ASN A 39 -18.46 -5.05 6.10
N CYS A 40 -17.18 -5.09 5.76
CA CYS A 40 -16.55 -4.04 4.98
C CYS A 40 -15.68 -4.59 3.86
N THR A 41 -15.47 -3.77 2.83
CA THR A 41 -14.71 -4.15 1.64
C THR A 41 -13.76 -3.03 1.27
N PHE A 42 -12.51 -3.38 1.04
CA PHE A 42 -11.47 -2.52 0.49
C PHE A 42 -11.16 -2.98 -0.93
N GLN A 43 -10.88 -2.04 -1.82
CA GLN A 43 -10.51 -2.28 -3.21
C GLN A 43 -9.09 -1.78 -3.45
N CYS A 44 -8.38 -2.49 -4.33
CA CYS A 44 -7.06 -2.17 -4.81
C CYS A 44 -7.03 -2.34 -6.33
N ASN A 45 -6.88 -1.24 -7.06
CA ASN A 45 -6.59 -1.25 -8.49
C ASN A 45 -5.11 -1.01 -8.69
N TYR A 46 -4.49 -1.65 -9.68
CA TYR A 46 -3.08 -1.46 -9.93
C TYR A 46 -2.74 -1.48 -11.42
N THR A 47 -1.60 -0.90 -11.76
CA THR A 47 -1.07 -0.91 -13.14
C THR A 47 0.23 -1.70 -13.26
N VAL A 48 0.86 -2.06 -12.13
CA VAL A 48 2.09 -2.86 -12.02
C VAL A 48 2.01 -4.10 -12.90
N SER A 49 3.04 -4.31 -13.73
CA SER A 49 3.15 -5.45 -14.65
C SER A 49 4.62 -5.59 -15.12
N PRO A 50 5.21 -6.79 -15.09
CA PRO A 50 4.69 -8.00 -14.45
C PRO A 50 4.63 -7.83 -12.91
N PHE A 51 3.81 -8.64 -12.25
CA PHE A 51 3.81 -8.74 -10.79
C PHE A 51 3.92 -10.22 -10.41
N ASN A 52 4.64 -10.49 -9.32
CA ASN A 52 4.80 -11.81 -8.72
C ASN A 52 3.63 -12.12 -7.78
N ASN A 53 3.28 -11.16 -6.91
CA ASN A 53 2.17 -11.30 -5.98
C ASN A 53 1.57 -9.95 -5.57
N LEU A 54 0.32 -10.02 -5.14
CA LEU A 54 -0.37 -8.94 -4.44
C LEU A 54 -0.57 -9.39 -2.99
N ARG A 55 -0.28 -8.50 -2.05
CA ARG A 55 -0.44 -8.78 -0.62
C ARG A 55 -1.25 -7.70 0.06
N TRP A 56 -2.23 -8.14 0.83
CA TRP A 56 -2.99 -7.32 1.75
C TRP A 56 -2.32 -7.32 3.12
N TYR A 57 -2.11 -6.15 3.68
CA TYR A 57 -1.54 -5.92 5.00
C TYR A 57 -2.52 -5.14 5.87
N THR A 58 -2.34 -5.28 7.18
CA THR A 58 -2.86 -4.35 8.16
C THR A 58 -1.71 -3.63 8.86
N GLN A 59 -1.92 -2.37 9.22
CA GLN A 59 -1.01 -1.58 10.05
C GLN A 59 -1.81 -0.84 11.12
N ASP A 60 -1.62 -1.24 12.36
CA ASP A 60 -2.10 -0.49 13.53
C ASP A 60 -1.03 0.54 13.94
N THR A 61 -1.49 1.66 14.48
CA THR A 61 -0.65 2.77 14.93
C THR A 61 0.35 2.28 15.98
N GLY A 62 1.65 2.40 15.69
CA GLY A 62 2.71 1.92 16.57
C GLY A 62 3.05 0.43 16.45
N LYS A 63 2.36 -0.31 15.58
CA LYS A 63 2.73 -1.70 15.21
C LYS A 63 3.33 -1.74 13.80
N GLY A 64 4.11 -2.79 13.52
CA GLY A 64 4.62 -3.06 12.18
C GLY A 64 3.52 -3.54 11.22
N LEU A 65 3.86 -3.65 9.94
CA LEU A 65 3.00 -4.25 8.93
C LEU A 65 2.77 -5.74 9.23
N VAL A 66 1.50 -6.16 9.28
CA VAL A 66 1.11 -7.57 9.45
C VAL A 66 0.46 -8.04 8.16
N SER A 67 0.99 -9.10 7.57
CA SER A 67 0.45 -9.70 6.34
C SER A 67 -0.87 -10.42 6.64
N LEU A 68 -1.94 -10.07 5.93
CA LEU A 68 -3.24 -10.73 6.02
C LEU A 68 -3.33 -11.88 5.02
N ILE A 69 -3.18 -11.60 3.71
CA ILE A 69 -3.37 -12.55 2.61
C ILE A 69 -2.40 -12.23 1.47
N THR A 70 -1.78 -13.26 0.88
CA THR A 70 -0.95 -13.16 -0.34
C THR A 70 -1.66 -13.87 -1.50
N MET A 71 -1.86 -13.13 -2.58
CA MET A 71 -2.47 -13.54 -3.85
C MET A 71 -1.40 -13.65 -4.94
N THR A 72 -1.40 -14.74 -5.69
CA THR A 72 -0.57 -14.98 -6.88
C THR A 72 -1.45 -14.95 -8.12
N TYR A 73 -0.86 -14.85 -9.32
CA TYR A 73 -1.61 -14.69 -10.57
C TYR A 73 -2.73 -15.72 -10.78
N SER A 74 -2.58 -16.96 -10.29
CA SER A 74 -3.58 -18.03 -10.40
C SER A 74 -4.68 -17.99 -9.34
N ASP A 75 -4.55 -17.14 -8.32
CA ASP A 75 -5.51 -17.06 -7.22
C ASP A 75 -6.66 -16.10 -7.57
N ASN A 76 -7.89 -16.63 -7.60
CA ASN A 76 -9.09 -15.80 -7.72
C ASN A 76 -9.67 -15.41 -6.36
N LYS A 77 -9.44 -16.24 -5.33
CA LYS A 77 -9.96 -16.04 -3.97
C LYS A 77 -9.12 -16.78 -2.94
N LYS A 78 -8.85 -16.14 -1.81
CA LYS A 78 -8.25 -16.74 -0.60
C LYS A 78 -8.90 -16.18 0.66
N SER A 79 -8.89 -16.95 1.73
CA SER A 79 -9.45 -16.53 3.02
C SER A 79 -8.47 -16.83 4.15
N ASN A 80 -8.49 -15.96 5.17
CA ASN A 80 -7.73 -16.10 6.41
C ASN A 80 -8.58 -15.56 7.56
N GLY A 81 -9.19 -16.46 8.35
CA GLY A 81 -10.14 -16.09 9.39
C GLY A 81 -11.32 -15.29 8.84
N ARG A 82 -11.52 -14.07 9.36
CA ARG A 82 -12.59 -13.15 8.94
C ARG A 82 -12.26 -12.36 7.66
N TYR A 83 -11.04 -12.49 7.14
CA TYR A 83 -10.60 -11.81 5.92
C TYR A 83 -10.75 -12.74 4.71
N THR A 84 -11.22 -12.18 3.61
CA THR A 84 -11.27 -12.85 2.29
C THR A 84 -10.78 -11.90 1.23
N ALA A 85 -9.73 -12.27 0.51
CA ALA A 85 -9.26 -11.53 -0.65
C ALA A 85 -9.75 -12.18 -1.94
N THR A 86 -10.17 -11.36 -2.90
CA THR A 86 -10.41 -11.76 -4.29
C THR A 86 -9.48 -10.99 -5.21
N MET A 87 -9.15 -11.57 -6.36
CA MET A 87 -8.28 -10.91 -7.34
C MET A 87 -8.68 -11.30 -8.75
N ASP A 88 -8.74 -10.31 -9.63
CA ASP A 88 -8.68 -10.48 -11.07
C ASP A 88 -7.34 -9.92 -11.53
N ALA A 89 -6.40 -10.81 -11.81
CA ALA A 89 -5.05 -10.45 -12.26
C ALA A 89 -5.07 -9.81 -13.66
N THR A 90 -6.05 -10.15 -14.50
CA THR A 90 -6.17 -9.65 -15.87
C THR A 90 -6.72 -8.24 -15.86
N ALA A 91 -7.79 -8.00 -15.09
CA ALA A 91 -8.39 -6.68 -14.90
C ALA A 91 -7.64 -5.81 -13.88
N LYS A 92 -6.58 -6.35 -13.26
CA LYS A 92 -5.68 -5.68 -12.30
C LYS A 92 -6.41 -5.03 -11.12
N HIS A 93 -7.34 -5.77 -10.53
CA HIS A 93 -8.00 -5.35 -9.31
C HIS A 93 -8.06 -6.48 -8.27
N SER A 94 -8.04 -6.11 -7.00
CA SER A 94 -8.22 -7.01 -5.88
C SER A 94 -9.13 -6.36 -4.84
N PHE A 95 -9.91 -7.19 -4.16
CA PHE A 95 -10.73 -6.76 -3.04
C PHE A 95 -10.31 -7.51 -1.78
N LEU A 96 -10.37 -6.85 -0.63
CA LEU A 96 -10.29 -7.44 0.68
C LEU A 96 -11.62 -7.24 1.39
N HIS A 97 -12.26 -8.34 1.75
CA HIS A 97 -13.49 -8.36 2.51
C HIS A 97 -13.20 -8.77 3.96
N LEU A 98 -13.70 -7.98 4.91
CA LEU A 98 -13.70 -8.29 6.33
C LEU A 98 -15.15 -8.48 6.78
N THR A 99 -15.43 -9.62 7.41
CA THR A 99 -16.75 -9.90 7.98
C THR A 99 -16.81 -9.58 9.47
N ALA A 100 -17.97 -9.08 9.93
CA ALA A 100 -18.24 -8.81 11.34
C ALA A 100 -17.13 -7.99 12.00
N ALA A 101 -16.94 -6.75 11.54
CA ALA A 101 -15.91 -5.82 12.01
C ALA A 101 -15.98 -5.62 13.53
N GLN A 102 -14.83 -5.52 14.18
CA GLN A 102 -14.66 -5.33 15.62
C GLN A 102 -13.75 -4.14 15.89
N LEU A 103 -13.75 -3.62 17.12
CA LEU A 103 -12.87 -2.51 17.50
C LEU A 103 -11.37 -2.84 17.31
N SER A 104 -11.00 -4.11 17.43
CA SER A 104 -9.64 -4.61 17.19
C SER A 104 -9.22 -4.57 15.72
N ASP A 105 -10.15 -4.40 14.78
CA ASP A 105 -9.89 -4.30 13.35
C ASP A 105 -9.59 -2.86 12.89
N LEU A 106 -9.59 -1.89 13.82
CA LEU A 106 -9.25 -0.50 13.54
C LEU A 106 -7.77 -0.40 13.19
N ALA A 107 -7.49 -0.23 11.89
CA ALA A 107 -6.15 -0.19 11.35
C ALA A 107 -6.16 0.38 9.92
N PHE A 108 -4.97 0.64 9.38
CA PHE A 108 -4.79 0.88 7.96
C PHE A 108 -4.73 -0.45 7.20
N TYR A 109 -5.52 -0.56 6.12
CA TYR A 109 -5.52 -1.72 5.23
C TYR A 109 -4.77 -1.37 3.95
N ILE A 110 -3.63 -2.03 3.73
CA ILE A 110 -2.67 -1.63 2.70
C ILE A 110 -2.52 -2.75 1.67
N CYS A 111 -2.66 -2.40 0.40
CA CYS A 111 -2.41 -3.26 -0.74
C CYS A 111 -1.01 -2.98 -1.28
N VAL A 112 -0.21 -4.03 -1.42
CA VAL A 112 1.11 -3.95 -2.04
C VAL A 112 1.19 -4.93 -3.20
N VAL A 113 1.65 -4.45 -4.35
CA VAL A 113 1.85 -5.26 -5.55
C VAL A 113 3.35 -5.23 -5.88
N GLY A 114 3.95 -6.41 -6.08
CA GLY A 114 5.38 -6.55 -6.41
C GLY A 114 5.67 -7.80 -7.21
#